data_AF-A0A969U8Y0-F1
#
_entry.id   AF-A0A969U8Y0-F1
#
_cell.length_a   1.000
_cell.length_b   1.000
_cell.length_c   1.000
_cell.angle_alpha   90.00
_cell.angle_beta   90.00
_cell.angle_gamma   90.00
#
_symmetry.space_group_name_H-M   'P 1'
#
loop_
_entity.id
_entity.type
_entity.pdbx_description
1 polymer ?
#
loop_
_entity_poly.entity_id
_entity_poly.type
_entity_poly.pdbx_seq_one_letter_code
_entity_poly.pdbx_strand_id
1 'polypeptide(L)'
;MRTCCQVNGTPTLNADTLVYLAQVVYIHKTLEQPIDTVVTLLSQISWMGKTNEMLPQDQFNRIFNLPCVSVTGQYLHLDQVMGILPNQYTDTTYHTYTPLPSHPDLFSPQNIQYRQRLRHALGFTDTDLINITNRLKFKAVADSSLWQNLDNQETQWQLLNVLYRIHALCEMLGVHFLELFTLFDLLEQDPFIGQRDPQTYFIYSAPSTQKCFDIFIALNHHTAPHTIGDRLWLLESLMALNQWMKEFGYSAETLWKIVNGAPLTDREQAEQKSQDLALYNTLLQSFKASEIGPDTLKEALGDERASRFAFSLIKGRCGTQSGKFSHHKPYTSDYSSKEPQHLLLDYNPRQIAELTDDFILQLNTIGEYEFVSLQLGTKLQEKIFNHLVNHQMIDGSGKILTENLVDRQLPPFPMFKLEHDFSDIQQSVFELFYQIYQEDSATQLEAEDSIEIQVFKSDLKELGLTEAEARELYDTLIYNGYIDEQGFAQDVELFSDTSGANRFTLETGLAQLTHSVYQQFQQQLDKFEDSPIKISEQLFTDLGLLPIALQDLIKNLQVNRYINEQMIIQDKMRLLTETPKTMALALQFYPHREAIYTALKNAIAQIKTPGYAST
;
A
#
# COMPACT_ATOMS: atom_id res chain seq x y z
N MET A 1 -59.88 22.49 11.23
CA MET A 1 -59.21 22.00 10.00
C MET A 1 -57.72 21.91 10.31
N ARG A 2 -57.06 20.80 10.02
CA ARG A 2 -55.62 20.63 10.29
C ARG A 2 -54.80 21.19 9.13
N THR A 3 -53.61 21.73 9.41
CA THR A 3 -52.71 22.38 8.45
C THR A 3 -52.15 21.42 7.39
N CYS A 4 -52.27 20.10 7.60
CA CYS A 4 -51.81 19.06 6.68
C CYS A 4 -52.55 18.96 5.33
N CYS A 5 -53.61 19.76 5.09
CA CYS A 5 -54.33 19.78 3.82
C CYS A 5 -54.34 21.17 3.17
N GLN A 6 -53.40 22.04 3.55
CA GLN A 6 -53.29 23.37 2.99
C GLN A 6 -52.41 23.37 1.74
N VAL A 7 -52.96 23.82 0.63
CA VAL A 7 -52.18 24.22 -0.57
C VAL A 7 -52.15 25.74 -0.58
N ASN A 8 -50.96 26.33 -0.54
CA ASN A 8 -50.74 27.80 -0.44
C ASN A 8 -51.50 28.44 0.75
N GLY A 9 -51.54 27.77 1.90
CA GLY A 9 -52.21 28.28 3.11
C GLY A 9 -53.75 28.13 3.12
N THR A 10 -54.35 27.70 2.02
CA THR A 10 -55.79 27.41 1.94
C THR A 10 -56.07 25.91 2.04
N PRO A 11 -56.95 25.46 2.94
CA PRO A 11 -57.42 24.08 2.97
C PRO A 11 -58.11 23.75 1.65
N THR A 12 -57.54 22.85 0.86
CA THR A 12 -58.10 22.42 -0.44
C THR A 12 -58.18 20.90 -0.49
N LEU A 13 -59.23 20.38 -1.13
CA LEU A 13 -59.40 18.96 -1.38
C LEU A 13 -59.12 18.73 -2.87
N ASN A 14 -57.93 18.20 -3.16
CA ASN A 14 -57.43 17.85 -4.48
C ASN A 14 -56.93 16.39 -4.49
N ALA A 15 -56.45 15.90 -5.64
CA ALA A 15 -55.96 14.52 -5.75
C ALA A 15 -54.84 14.20 -4.73
N ASP A 16 -53.87 15.10 -4.57
CA ASP A 16 -52.72 14.89 -3.68
C ASP A 16 -53.13 14.84 -2.20
N THR A 17 -54.03 15.72 -1.78
CA THR A 17 -54.53 15.73 -0.39
C THR A 17 -55.36 14.49 -0.06
N LEU A 18 -56.05 13.88 -1.03
CA LEU A 18 -56.70 12.58 -0.84
C LEU A 18 -55.68 11.46 -0.63
N VAL A 19 -54.56 11.47 -1.36
CA VAL A 19 -53.46 10.51 -1.17
C VAL A 19 -52.82 10.68 0.21
N TYR A 20 -52.52 11.93 0.62
CA TYR A 20 -51.97 12.19 1.96
C TYR A 20 -52.91 11.73 3.08
N LEU A 21 -54.22 11.94 2.94
CA LEU A 21 -55.21 11.45 3.90
C LEU A 21 -55.24 9.92 3.95
N ALA A 22 -55.17 9.25 2.80
CA ALA A 22 -55.11 7.79 2.73
C ALA A 22 -53.85 7.24 3.43
N GLN A 23 -52.69 7.88 3.23
CA GLN A 23 -51.43 7.51 3.88
C GLN A 23 -51.46 7.74 5.39
N VAL A 24 -52.00 8.86 5.85
CA VAL A 24 -52.19 9.12 7.28
C VAL A 24 -53.08 8.05 7.92
N VAL A 25 -54.18 7.67 7.26
CA VAL A 25 -55.09 6.61 7.74
C VAL A 25 -54.39 5.24 7.71
N TYR A 26 -53.57 4.97 6.69
CA TYR A 26 -52.78 3.76 6.60
C TYR A 26 -51.79 3.66 7.77
N ILE A 27 -50.96 4.68 7.99
CA ILE A 27 -49.96 4.71 9.07
C ILE A 27 -50.65 4.59 10.44
N HIS A 28 -51.75 5.33 10.66
CA HIS A 28 -52.57 5.21 11.86
C HIS A 28 -52.99 3.76 12.15
N LYS A 29 -53.47 3.05 11.14
CA LYS A 29 -53.94 1.65 11.30
C LYS A 29 -52.80 0.67 11.43
N THR A 30 -51.74 0.82 10.65
CA THR A 30 -50.61 -0.12 10.60
C THR A 30 -49.80 -0.08 11.88
N LEU A 31 -49.64 1.09 12.49
CA LEU A 31 -48.84 1.27 13.71
C LEU A 31 -49.68 1.50 14.97
N GLU A 32 -51.01 1.43 14.83
CA GLU A 32 -51.98 1.64 15.91
C GLU A 32 -51.77 2.99 16.67
N GLN A 33 -51.23 4.00 15.98
CA GLN A 33 -50.91 5.31 16.56
C GLN A 33 -52.07 6.30 16.43
N PRO A 34 -52.38 7.16 17.42
CA PRO A 34 -53.43 8.17 17.29
C PRO A 34 -53.29 9.07 16.05
N ILE A 35 -54.42 9.38 15.39
CA ILE A 35 -54.42 10.18 14.14
C ILE A 35 -53.84 11.58 14.36
N ASP A 36 -54.04 12.19 15.53
CA ASP A 36 -53.38 13.45 15.89
C ASP A 36 -51.87 13.32 15.97
N THR A 37 -51.32 12.24 16.52
CA THR A 37 -49.87 11.97 16.53
C THR A 37 -49.30 11.86 15.12
N VAL A 38 -49.93 11.07 14.24
CA VAL A 38 -49.46 10.92 12.85
C VAL A 38 -49.51 12.27 12.11
N VAL A 39 -50.58 13.05 12.29
CA VAL A 39 -50.67 14.37 11.66
C VAL A 39 -49.65 15.36 12.24
N THR A 40 -49.29 15.27 13.51
CA THR A 40 -48.23 16.10 14.10
C THR A 40 -46.86 15.81 13.50
N LEU A 41 -46.55 14.56 13.14
CA LEU A 41 -45.30 14.25 12.44
C LEU A 41 -45.19 14.96 11.08
N LEU A 42 -46.33 15.13 10.41
CA LEU A 42 -46.42 15.80 9.10
C LEU A 42 -46.63 17.31 9.20
N SER A 43 -47.03 17.83 10.36
CA SER A 43 -47.43 19.23 10.57
C SER A 43 -47.04 19.73 11.97
N GLN A 44 -47.90 20.49 12.64
CA GLN A 44 -47.65 20.99 13.99
C GLN A 44 -48.61 20.34 14.99
N ILE A 45 -48.23 20.33 16.27
CA ILE A 45 -49.08 19.91 17.38
C ILE A 45 -50.36 20.75 17.33
N SER A 46 -51.52 20.14 17.56
CA SER A 46 -52.78 20.88 17.58
C SER A 46 -53.07 21.50 18.95
N TRP A 47 -53.37 22.80 18.96
CA TRP A 47 -53.81 23.59 20.11
C TRP A 47 -55.30 23.93 20.04
N MET A 48 -55.99 23.41 19.02
CA MET A 48 -57.44 23.54 18.83
C MET A 48 -58.09 22.15 18.91
N GLY A 49 -59.10 21.98 19.76
CA GLY A 49 -59.83 20.71 19.83
C GLY A 49 -61.26 20.88 20.32
N LYS A 50 -62.12 19.95 19.89
CA LYS A 50 -63.46 19.74 20.45
C LYS A 50 -63.54 18.26 20.83
N THR A 51 -63.64 17.96 22.11
CA THR A 51 -63.91 16.62 22.63
C THR A 51 -65.15 16.69 23.53
N ASN A 52 -65.86 15.57 23.69
CA ASN A 52 -67.02 15.45 24.58
C ASN A 52 -66.61 14.87 25.95
N GLU A 53 -65.32 14.80 26.26
CA GLU A 53 -64.76 14.12 27.44
C GLU A 53 -64.18 15.13 28.46
N MET A 54 -63.97 14.71 29.72
CA MET A 54 -63.36 15.54 30.78
C MET A 54 -61.84 15.73 30.64
N LEU A 55 -61.23 15.34 29.51
CA LEU A 55 -59.82 15.52 29.22
C LEU A 55 -59.57 16.85 28.48
N PRO A 56 -58.35 17.43 28.56
CA PRO A 56 -58.01 18.64 27.82
C PRO A 56 -58.31 18.51 26.33
N GLN A 57 -59.01 19.52 25.81
CA GLN A 57 -59.66 19.47 24.51
C GLN A 57 -58.64 19.40 23.35
N ASP A 58 -57.51 20.09 23.49
CA ASP A 58 -56.44 20.14 22.49
C ASP A 58 -55.25 19.23 22.80
N GLN A 59 -54.53 18.86 21.74
CA GLN A 59 -53.41 17.90 21.80
C GLN A 59 -52.24 18.46 22.61
N PHE A 60 -51.95 19.75 22.49
CA PHE A 60 -50.87 20.40 23.25
C PHE A 60 -51.05 20.20 24.76
N ASN A 61 -52.25 20.46 25.28
CA ASN A 61 -52.54 20.28 26.69
C ASN A 61 -52.50 18.81 27.12
N ARG A 62 -52.89 17.86 26.27
CA ARG A 62 -52.75 16.42 26.58
C ARG A 62 -51.29 16.00 26.72
N ILE A 63 -50.40 16.55 25.89
CA ILE A 63 -48.97 16.21 25.88
C ILE A 63 -48.25 16.87 27.06
N PHE A 64 -48.30 18.20 27.15
CA PHE A 64 -47.42 18.94 28.05
C PHE A 64 -48.06 19.22 29.41
N ASN A 65 -49.37 19.36 29.49
CA ASN A 65 -50.00 19.86 30.71
C ASN A 65 -50.66 18.75 31.54
N LEU A 66 -51.46 17.89 30.93
CA LEU A 66 -52.22 16.83 31.60
C LEU A 66 -51.38 15.96 32.54
N PRO A 67 -50.17 15.50 32.17
CA PRO A 67 -49.41 14.58 33.02
C PRO A 67 -48.90 15.20 34.32
N CYS A 68 -48.83 16.53 34.43
CA CYS A 68 -48.22 17.17 35.59
C CYS A 68 -48.98 18.36 36.20
N VAL A 69 -49.96 18.95 35.52
CA VAL A 69 -50.77 20.06 36.07
C VAL A 69 -51.49 19.65 37.36
N SER A 70 -52.01 18.42 37.43
CA SER A 70 -52.69 17.90 38.62
C SER A 70 -51.79 17.80 39.86
N VAL A 71 -50.46 17.72 39.65
CA VAL A 71 -49.47 17.57 40.72
C VAL A 71 -48.85 18.91 41.09
N THR A 72 -48.46 19.73 40.10
CA THR A 72 -47.69 20.95 40.35
C THR A 72 -48.56 22.21 40.39
N GLY A 73 -49.82 22.15 39.91
CA GLY A 73 -50.66 23.33 39.73
C GLY A 73 -50.13 24.32 38.68
N GLN A 74 -49.12 23.93 37.89
CA GLN A 74 -48.49 24.79 36.89
C GLN A 74 -48.76 24.29 35.48
N TYR A 75 -49.07 25.20 34.54
CA TYR A 75 -49.36 24.91 33.14
C TYR A 75 -48.44 25.67 32.18
N LEU A 76 -48.18 25.09 31.01
CA LEU A 76 -47.57 25.76 29.87
C LEU A 76 -48.65 26.36 28.98
N HIS A 77 -48.49 27.61 28.57
CA HIS A 77 -49.38 28.28 27.62
C HIS A 77 -48.60 29.38 26.89
N LEU A 78 -48.81 29.48 25.58
CA LEU A 78 -48.12 30.44 24.72
C LEU A 78 -49.16 31.41 24.14
N ASP A 79 -49.47 32.49 24.86
CA ASP A 79 -50.52 33.45 24.51
C ASP A 79 -50.44 33.97 23.07
N GLN A 80 -49.24 34.25 22.57
CA GLN A 80 -49.02 34.81 21.23
C GLN A 80 -49.31 33.79 20.11
N VAL A 81 -49.22 32.48 20.42
CA VAL A 81 -49.41 31.39 19.45
C VAL A 81 -50.80 30.77 19.59
N MET A 82 -51.23 30.53 20.83
CA MET A 82 -52.46 29.79 21.15
C MET A 82 -53.65 30.70 21.41
N GLY A 83 -53.41 31.98 21.69
CA GLY A 83 -54.45 32.96 22.01
C GLY A 83 -55.00 32.78 23.43
N ILE A 84 -56.32 32.71 23.55
CA ILE A 84 -57.03 32.75 24.83
C ILE A 84 -56.73 31.49 25.65
N LEU A 85 -56.44 31.69 26.94
CA LEU A 85 -56.21 30.61 27.89
C LEU A 85 -57.43 29.67 27.97
N PRO A 86 -57.24 28.33 27.89
CA PRO A 86 -58.34 27.38 28.03
C PRO A 86 -59.10 27.51 29.35
N ASN A 87 -60.43 27.39 29.30
CA ASN A 87 -61.31 27.56 30.47
C ASN A 87 -60.97 26.63 31.65
N GLN A 88 -60.37 25.47 31.38
CA GLN A 88 -59.95 24.51 32.41
C GLN A 88 -58.88 25.07 33.37
N TYR A 89 -58.17 26.13 32.98
CA TYR A 89 -57.18 26.81 33.82
C TYR A 89 -57.68 28.15 34.38
N THR A 90 -58.86 28.62 33.95
CA THR A 90 -59.47 29.85 34.46
C THR A 90 -60.44 29.60 35.62
N ASP A 91 -60.90 28.35 35.79
CA ASP A 91 -61.77 27.97 36.91
C ASP A 91 -60.95 27.85 38.21
N THR A 92 -61.04 28.88 39.06
CA THR A 92 -60.38 28.96 40.37
C THR A 92 -61.21 28.38 41.51
N THR A 93 -62.37 27.77 41.22
CA THR A 93 -63.32 27.33 42.27
C THR A 93 -62.73 26.23 43.16
N TYR A 94 -61.86 25.37 42.62
CA TYR A 94 -61.29 24.22 43.36
C TYR A 94 -59.76 24.14 43.33
N HIS A 95 -59.09 24.75 42.35
CA HIS A 95 -57.64 24.74 42.20
C HIS A 95 -57.11 26.08 41.66
N THR A 96 -55.97 26.53 42.16
CA THR A 96 -55.27 27.72 41.63
C THR A 96 -54.18 27.26 40.67
N TYR A 97 -54.39 27.48 39.38
CA TYR A 97 -53.41 27.18 38.34
C TYR A 97 -52.52 28.40 38.04
N THR A 98 -51.23 28.17 37.82
CA THR A 98 -50.26 29.25 37.49
C THR A 98 -49.45 28.90 36.24
N PRO A 99 -49.02 29.89 35.43
CA PRO A 99 -48.16 29.61 34.29
C PRO A 99 -46.77 29.16 34.75
N LEU A 100 -46.21 28.15 34.10
CA LEU A 100 -44.85 27.69 34.30
C LEU A 100 -43.88 28.68 33.63
N PRO A 101 -42.97 29.34 34.36
CA PRO A 101 -42.03 30.28 33.76
C PRO A 101 -41.07 29.60 32.78
N SER A 102 -40.80 30.28 31.67
CA SER A 102 -39.70 29.99 30.75
C SER A 102 -38.66 31.12 30.81
N HIS A 103 -37.38 30.76 30.78
CA HIS A 103 -36.26 31.68 30.65
C HIS A 103 -35.57 31.48 29.28
N PRO A 104 -34.81 32.47 28.76
CA PRO A 104 -34.29 32.42 27.39
C PRO A 104 -33.53 31.13 27.04
N ASP A 105 -32.63 30.68 27.91
CA ASP A 105 -31.83 29.46 27.68
C ASP A 105 -32.43 28.23 28.36
N LEU A 106 -32.85 27.24 27.56
CA LEU A 106 -33.36 25.95 28.01
C LEU A 106 -32.48 25.29 29.07
N PHE A 107 -31.15 25.38 28.92
CA PHE A 107 -30.17 24.73 29.79
C PHE A 107 -29.72 25.61 30.95
N SER A 108 -30.26 26.82 31.08
CA SER A 108 -30.02 27.68 32.23
C SER A 108 -30.46 27.00 33.55
N PRO A 109 -29.75 27.26 34.68
CA PRO A 109 -30.21 26.87 36.02
C PRO A 109 -31.62 27.37 36.37
N GLN A 110 -32.10 28.46 35.75
CA GLN A 110 -33.45 28.96 36.02
C GLN A 110 -34.57 28.11 35.36
N ASN A 111 -34.25 27.31 34.34
CA ASN A 111 -35.22 26.49 33.59
C ASN A 111 -35.34 25.04 34.11
N ILE A 112 -34.96 24.74 35.36
CA ILE A 112 -35.01 23.37 35.90
C ILE A 112 -36.44 22.80 35.86
N GLN A 113 -37.44 23.55 36.33
CA GLN A 113 -38.83 23.08 36.32
C GLN A 113 -39.38 22.92 34.89
N TYR A 114 -38.97 23.80 33.98
CA TYR A 114 -39.30 23.72 32.56
C TYR A 114 -38.71 22.46 31.91
N ARG A 115 -37.43 22.15 32.16
CA ARG A 115 -36.82 20.90 31.67
C ARG A 115 -37.47 19.68 32.31
N GLN A 116 -37.75 19.69 33.62
CA GLN A 116 -38.47 18.60 34.28
C GLN A 116 -39.83 18.35 33.61
N ARG A 117 -40.56 19.41 33.25
CA ARG A 117 -41.82 19.31 32.51
C ARG A 117 -41.64 18.61 31.17
N LEU A 118 -40.64 18.99 30.37
CA LEU A 118 -40.34 18.34 29.10
C LEU A 118 -39.94 16.87 29.26
N ARG A 119 -39.10 16.58 30.25
CA ARG A 119 -38.63 15.22 30.58
C ARG A 119 -39.79 14.30 30.95
N HIS A 120 -40.74 14.79 31.76
CA HIS A 120 -41.93 14.03 32.11
C HIS A 120 -42.90 13.85 30.94
N ALA A 121 -43.09 14.88 30.11
CA ALA A 121 -44.02 14.82 28.98
C ALA A 121 -43.50 13.95 27.82
N LEU A 122 -42.19 13.94 27.58
CA LEU A 122 -41.58 13.33 26.40
C LEU A 122 -40.66 12.13 26.71
N GLY A 123 -40.43 11.82 27.98
CA GLY A 123 -39.58 10.70 28.41
C GLY A 123 -38.07 10.92 28.26
N PHE A 124 -37.62 12.12 27.86
CA PHE A 124 -36.20 12.43 27.71
C PHE A 124 -35.49 12.68 29.05
N THR A 125 -34.18 12.44 29.10
CA THR A 125 -33.29 12.91 30.17
C THR A 125 -32.69 14.27 29.83
N ASP A 126 -32.05 14.95 30.80
CA ASP A 126 -31.31 16.20 30.51
C ASP A 126 -30.17 15.96 29.50
N THR A 127 -29.50 14.81 29.58
CA THR A 127 -28.47 14.40 28.63
C THR A 127 -29.04 14.20 27.22
N ASP A 128 -30.24 13.64 27.10
CA ASP A 128 -30.91 13.46 25.81
C ASP A 128 -31.25 14.79 25.17
N LEU A 129 -31.80 15.75 25.93
CA LEU A 129 -32.08 17.09 25.43
C LEU A 129 -30.79 17.78 24.91
N ILE A 130 -29.69 17.66 25.64
CA ILE A 130 -28.38 18.17 25.21
C ILE A 130 -27.92 17.47 23.91
N ASN A 131 -27.99 16.14 23.86
CA ASN A 131 -27.56 15.38 22.70
C ASN A 131 -28.42 15.67 21.46
N ILE A 132 -29.73 15.84 21.62
CA ILE A 132 -30.65 16.23 20.54
C ILE A 132 -30.24 17.60 19.99
N THR A 133 -30.13 18.62 20.85
CA THR A 133 -29.77 19.98 20.40
C THR A 133 -28.38 20.02 19.76
N ASN A 134 -27.41 19.32 20.33
CA ASN A 134 -26.07 19.19 19.75
C ASN A 134 -26.10 18.51 18.38
N ARG A 135 -26.89 17.45 18.19
CA ARG A 135 -26.99 16.77 16.89
C ARG A 135 -27.63 17.66 15.84
N LEU A 136 -28.71 18.38 16.19
CA LEU A 136 -29.36 19.34 15.28
C LEU A 136 -28.41 20.48 14.89
N LYS A 137 -27.61 20.98 15.84
CA LYS A 137 -26.55 21.96 15.59
C LYS A 137 -25.47 21.42 14.67
N PHE A 138 -24.98 20.20 14.94
CA PHE A 138 -23.94 19.55 14.15
C PHE A 138 -24.38 19.35 12.69
N LYS A 139 -25.64 18.98 12.47
CA LYS A 139 -26.23 18.85 11.14
C LYS A 139 -26.59 20.19 10.47
N ALA A 140 -26.35 21.32 11.16
CA ALA A 140 -26.64 22.67 10.69
C ALA A 140 -28.11 22.92 10.30
N VAL A 141 -29.05 22.17 10.89
CA VAL A 141 -30.49 22.29 10.62
C VAL A 141 -31.21 23.19 11.64
N ALA A 142 -30.58 23.40 12.79
CA ALA A 142 -30.99 24.35 13.81
C ALA A 142 -29.74 24.98 14.44
N ASP A 143 -29.87 26.22 14.91
CA ASP A 143 -28.84 26.90 15.66
C ASP A 143 -29.21 27.01 17.14
N SER A 144 -28.33 27.62 17.93
CA SER A 144 -28.59 27.77 19.36
C SER A 144 -29.76 28.69 19.68
N SER A 145 -30.24 29.51 18.73
CA SER A 145 -31.39 30.38 18.97
C SER A 145 -32.66 29.58 19.28
N LEU A 146 -32.81 28.37 18.72
CA LEU A 146 -33.97 27.49 18.95
C LEU A 146 -34.14 27.09 20.43
N TRP A 147 -33.06 27.03 21.21
CA TRP A 147 -33.10 26.70 22.65
C TRP A 147 -32.49 27.77 23.56
N GLN A 148 -32.01 28.90 23.02
CA GLN A 148 -31.46 30.03 23.77
C GLN A 148 -32.29 31.33 23.67
N ASN A 149 -33.42 31.30 22.96
CA ASN A 149 -34.34 32.43 22.79
C ASN A 149 -35.80 32.03 23.12
N LEU A 150 -35.99 31.36 24.26
CA LEU A 150 -37.31 30.89 24.72
C LEU A 150 -38.19 31.99 25.34
N ASP A 151 -37.67 33.20 25.49
CA ASP A 151 -38.46 34.41 25.76
C ASP A 151 -39.33 34.81 24.55
N ASN A 152 -38.94 34.40 23.34
CA ASN A 152 -39.82 34.44 22.18
C ASN A 152 -40.72 33.19 22.14
N GLN A 153 -42.04 33.38 22.30
CA GLN A 153 -43.03 32.30 22.32
C GLN A 153 -43.15 31.56 20.99
N GLU A 154 -42.81 32.18 19.84
CA GLU A 154 -42.78 31.49 18.55
C GLU A 154 -41.61 30.50 18.48
N THR A 155 -40.42 30.91 18.92
CA THR A 155 -39.25 30.02 19.03
C THR A 155 -39.53 28.88 20.01
N GLN A 156 -40.15 29.19 21.15
CA GLN A 156 -40.58 28.20 22.13
C GLN A 156 -41.56 27.19 21.51
N TRP A 157 -42.53 27.64 20.72
CA TRP A 157 -43.45 26.77 20.00
C TRP A 157 -42.74 25.86 19.01
N GLN A 158 -41.79 26.39 18.24
CA GLN A 158 -40.99 25.60 17.30
C GLN A 158 -40.21 24.50 18.02
N LEU A 159 -39.54 24.83 19.14
CA LEU A 159 -38.80 23.86 19.95
C LEU A 159 -39.72 22.73 20.43
N LEU A 160 -40.88 23.07 21.00
CA LEU A 160 -41.84 22.07 21.50
C LEU A 160 -42.34 21.13 20.39
N ASN A 161 -42.56 21.67 19.18
CA ASN A 161 -42.93 20.87 18.01
C ASN A 161 -41.80 19.95 17.54
N VAL A 162 -40.53 20.39 17.58
CA VAL A 162 -39.39 19.52 17.24
C VAL A 162 -39.27 18.38 18.24
N LEU A 163 -39.22 18.72 19.54
CA LEU A 163 -39.01 17.72 20.59
C LEU A 163 -40.13 16.68 20.62
N TYR A 164 -41.39 17.12 20.47
CA TYR A 164 -42.51 16.18 20.41
C TYR A 164 -42.49 15.32 19.15
N ARG A 165 -42.12 15.84 17.98
CA ARG A 165 -42.01 15.02 16.77
C ARG A 165 -40.92 13.96 16.89
N ILE A 166 -39.78 14.28 17.54
CA ILE A 166 -38.72 13.31 17.81
C ILE A 166 -39.28 12.20 18.71
N HIS A 167 -39.92 12.59 19.82
CA HIS A 167 -40.56 11.65 20.73
C HIS A 167 -41.58 10.76 20.04
N ALA A 168 -42.53 11.34 19.31
CA ALA A 168 -43.59 10.63 18.61
C ALA A 168 -43.03 9.65 17.57
N LEU A 169 -41.97 10.02 16.85
CA LEU A 169 -41.34 9.14 15.87
C LEU A 169 -40.55 8.01 16.53
N CYS A 170 -39.87 8.29 17.65
CA CYS A 170 -39.18 7.28 18.46
C CYS A 170 -40.16 6.24 19.00
N GLU A 171 -41.26 6.68 19.62
CA GLU A 171 -42.32 5.81 20.14
C GLU A 171 -42.96 4.98 19.02
N MET A 172 -43.26 5.62 17.87
CA MET A 172 -43.87 4.97 16.73
C MET A 172 -42.98 3.86 16.13
N LEU A 173 -41.66 4.06 16.09
CA LEU A 173 -40.71 3.06 15.58
C LEU A 173 -40.24 2.09 16.68
N GLY A 174 -40.45 2.43 17.95
CA GLY A 174 -39.93 1.69 19.11
C GLY A 174 -38.41 1.74 19.19
N VAL A 175 -37.81 2.90 18.92
CA VAL A 175 -36.35 3.12 18.92
C VAL A 175 -35.98 4.34 19.75
N HIS A 176 -34.74 4.41 20.21
CA HIS A 176 -34.21 5.59 20.91
C HIS A 176 -33.84 6.71 19.91
N PHE A 177 -33.82 7.98 20.32
CA PHE A 177 -33.56 9.10 19.39
C PHE A 177 -32.17 9.05 18.74
N LEU A 178 -31.18 8.48 19.42
CA LEU A 178 -29.84 8.28 18.83
C LEU A 178 -29.92 7.30 17.65
N GLU A 179 -30.67 6.21 17.81
CA GLU A 179 -30.89 5.22 16.75
C GLU A 179 -31.68 5.83 15.60
N LEU A 180 -32.73 6.61 15.90
CA LEU A 180 -33.47 7.38 14.90
C LEU A 180 -32.55 8.29 14.07
N PHE A 181 -31.65 9.01 14.72
CA PHE A 181 -30.69 9.88 14.04
C PHE A 181 -29.67 9.10 13.21
N THR A 182 -29.22 7.94 13.67
CA THR A 182 -28.41 7.02 12.84
C THR A 182 -29.20 6.55 11.61
N LEU A 183 -30.50 6.29 11.73
CA LEU A 183 -31.33 5.94 10.58
C LEU A 183 -31.47 7.09 9.58
N PHE A 184 -31.52 8.34 10.04
CA PHE A 184 -31.47 9.51 9.15
C PHE A 184 -30.15 9.55 8.38
N ASP A 185 -29.04 9.32 9.07
CA ASP A 185 -27.71 9.31 8.43
C ASP A 185 -27.58 8.16 7.41
N LEU A 186 -28.10 6.98 7.71
CA LEU A 186 -28.12 5.82 6.82
C LEU A 186 -28.92 6.10 5.55
N LEU A 187 -30.13 6.67 5.68
CA LEU A 187 -30.95 7.05 4.54
C LEU A 187 -30.27 8.16 3.72
N GLU A 188 -29.65 9.15 4.35
CA GLU A 188 -28.89 10.20 3.65
C GLU A 188 -27.74 9.67 2.76
N GLN A 189 -27.25 8.45 3.04
CA GLN A 189 -26.15 7.81 2.31
C GLN A 189 -26.58 6.86 1.20
N ASP A 190 -27.86 6.50 1.10
CA ASP A 190 -28.32 5.54 0.10
C ASP A 190 -28.32 6.18 -1.31
N PRO A 191 -27.42 5.74 -2.22
CA PRO A 191 -27.31 6.32 -3.55
C PRO A 191 -28.50 5.97 -4.45
N PHE A 192 -29.33 5.00 -4.06
CA PHE A 192 -30.46 4.52 -4.85
C PHE A 192 -31.77 5.26 -4.55
N ILE A 193 -31.83 6.09 -3.50
CA ILE A 193 -33.01 6.92 -3.20
C ILE A 193 -33.33 7.81 -4.40
N GLY A 194 -34.53 7.62 -4.96
CA GLY A 194 -35.00 8.35 -6.15
C GLY A 194 -34.48 7.82 -7.49
N GLN A 195 -33.56 6.85 -7.50
CA GLN A 195 -33.07 6.19 -8.73
C GLN A 195 -33.69 4.81 -8.95
N ARG A 196 -33.82 4.00 -7.89
CA ARG A 196 -34.54 2.74 -7.90
C ARG A 196 -35.69 2.87 -6.93
N ASP A 197 -36.88 3.06 -7.46
CA ASP A 197 -38.10 3.16 -6.67
C ASP A 197 -38.44 1.78 -6.09
N PRO A 198 -38.32 1.54 -4.76
CA PRO A 198 -38.79 0.31 -4.16
C PRO A 198 -40.32 0.41 -4.07
N GLN A 199 -40.97 0.23 -5.21
CA GLN A 199 -42.43 0.30 -5.41
C GLN A 199 -43.16 -0.70 -4.52
N THR A 200 -43.33 -0.38 -3.24
CA THR A 200 -43.96 -1.32 -2.30
C THR A 200 -45.05 -0.69 -1.45
N TYR A 201 -44.98 0.60 -1.12
CA TYR A 201 -46.07 1.28 -0.39
C TYR A 201 -46.18 2.75 -0.80
N PHE A 202 -47.37 3.14 -1.27
CA PHE A 202 -48.00 4.47 -1.46
C PHE A 202 -47.20 5.76 -1.82
N ILE A 203 -45.87 5.81 -1.81
CA ILE A 203 -45.10 7.01 -2.18
C ILE A 203 -44.81 7.00 -3.68
N TYR A 204 -45.46 7.92 -4.39
CA TYR A 204 -45.37 8.06 -5.86
C TYR A 204 -44.41 9.17 -6.32
N SER A 205 -43.51 9.64 -5.45
CA SER A 205 -42.60 10.74 -5.80
C SER A 205 -41.29 10.69 -5.03
N ALA A 206 -40.16 10.85 -5.74
CA ALA A 206 -38.87 11.09 -5.13
C ALA A 206 -38.92 12.35 -4.23
N PRO A 207 -38.28 12.34 -3.04
CA PRO A 207 -38.27 13.49 -2.17
C PRO A 207 -37.49 14.66 -2.80
N SER A 208 -37.82 15.88 -2.41
CA SER A 208 -37.16 17.10 -2.91
C SER A 208 -35.68 17.19 -2.52
N THR A 209 -35.26 16.45 -1.49
CA THR A 209 -33.89 16.34 -0.98
C THR A 209 -33.74 14.98 -0.29
N GLN A 210 -32.51 14.49 -0.16
CA GLN A 210 -32.21 13.29 0.65
C GLN A 210 -31.84 13.63 2.09
N LYS A 211 -31.68 14.93 2.42
CA LYS A 211 -31.32 15.42 3.75
C LYS A 211 -32.48 15.22 4.74
N CYS A 212 -32.47 14.10 5.43
CA CYS A 212 -33.53 13.65 6.34
C CYS A 212 -33.73 14.63 7.50
N PHE A 213 -32.64 15.21 8.05
CA PHE A 213 -32.74 16.23 9.10
C PHE A 213 -33.45 17.51 8.62
N ASP A 214 -33.21 17.94 7.38
CA ASP A 214 -33.86 19.13 6.81
C ASP A 214 -35.36 18.89 6.61
N ILE A 215 -35.72 17.76 6.00
CA ILE A 215 -37.13 17.35 5.80
C ILE A 215 -37.88 17.32 7.13
N PHE A 216 -37.22 16.77 8.15
CA PHE A 216 -37.79 16.65 9.48
C PHE A 216 -37.98 18.02 10.17
N ILE A 217 -37.03 18.95 10.06
CA ILE A 217 -37.11 20.26 10.76
C ILE A 217 -37.91 21.32 9.97
N ALA A 218 -38.09 21.17 8.67
CA ALA A 218 -38.66 22.14 7.72
C ALA A 218 -39.94 22.90 8.12
N LEU A 219 -40.76 22.38 9.04
CA LEU A 219 -41.96 23.05 9.55
C LEU A 219 -41.69 24.37 10.30
N ASN A 220 -40.43 24.61 10.66
CA ASN A 220 -40.03 25.72 11.52
C ASN A 220 -39.26 26.82 10.79
N HIS A 221 -38.91 26.60 9.51
CA HIS A 221 -38.16 27.56 8.69
C HIS A 221 -39.02 28.01 7.50
N HIS A 222 -39.23 29.32 7.35
CA HIS A 222 -40.00 29.89 6.24
C HIS A 222 -39.26 29.86 4.88
N THR A 223 -38.09 29.24 4.81
CA THR A 223 -37.10 29.44 3.74
C THR A 223 -37.01 28.30 2.73
N ALA A 224 -37.73 27.18 2.88
CA ALA A 224 -37.81 26.13 1.86
C ALA A 224 -39.20 25.46 1.81
N PRO A 225 -39.79 25.20 0.63
CA PRO A 225 -41.09 24.58 0.50
C PRO A 225 -40.95 23.06 0.58
N HIS A 226 -40.54 22.53 1.73
CA HIS A 226 -40.61 21.07 1.92
C HIS A 226 -42.07 20.66 1.99
N THR A 227 -42.43 19.74 1.11
CA THR A 227 -43.81 19.32 0.92
C THR A 227 -44.20 18.29 1.97
N ILE A 228 -45.50 18.11 2.17
CA ILE A 228 -46.02 17.00 3.00
C ILE A 228 -45.57 15.65 2.42
N GLY A 229 -45.38 15.58 1.10
CA GLY A 229 -44.81 14.42 0.40
C GLY A 229 -43.42 14.04 0.90
N ASP A 230 -42.51 15.01 1.08
CA ASP A 230 -41.15 14.72 1.58
C ASP A 230 -41.17 14.10 2.98
N ARG A 231 -42.09 14.57 3.84
CA ARG A 231 -42.24 14.05 5.21
C ARG A 231 -42.86 12.67 5.26
N LEU A 232 -43.86 12.43 4.39
CA LEU A 232 -44.44 11.10 4.22
C LEU A 232 -43.41 10.13 3.68
N TRP A 233 -42.60 10.56 2.72
CA TRP A 233 -41.46 9.78 2.21
C TRP A 233 -40.52 9.37 3.34
N LEU A 234 -40.07 10.33 4.14
CA LEU A 234 -39.17 10.06 5.26
C LEU A 234 -39.82 9.09 6.26
N LEU A 235 -41.09 9.31 6.60
CA LEU A 235 -41.82 8.51 7.57
C LEU A 235 -41.95 7.05 7.14
N GLU A 236 -42.44 6.79 5.93
CA GLU A 236 -42.61 5.42 5.45
C GLU A 236 -41.26 4.74 5.17
N SER A 237 -40.24 5.49 4.72
CA SER A 237 -38.88 4.94 4.54
C SER A 237 -38.29 4.46 5.86
N LEU A 238 -38.46 5.23 6.93
CA LEU A 238 -38.03 4.83 8.28
C LEU A 238 -38.84 3.64 8.81
N MET A 239 -40.14 3.60 8.55
CA MET A 239 -40.98 2.46 8.91
C MET A 239 -40.52 1.18 8.21
N ALA A 240 -40.32 1.25 6.89
CA ALA A 240 -39.87 0.11 6.09
C ALA A 240 -38.48 -0.36 6.52
N LEU A 241 -37.53 0.57 6.68
CA LEU A 241 -36.18 0.26 7.14
C LEU A 241 -36.19 -0.37 8.54
N ASN A 242 -36.93 0.21 9.48
CA ASN A 242 -37.05 -0.32 10.84
C ASN A 242 -37.71 -1.69 10.87
N GLN A 243 -38.75 -1.92 10.07
CA GLN A 243 -39.39 -3.22 9.94
C GLN A 243 -38.41 -4.27 9.37
N TRP A 244 -37.69 -3.92 8.30
CA TRP A 244 -36.67 -4.78 7.70
C TRP A 244 -35.55 -5.10 8.70
N MET A 245 -35.03 -4.09 9.40
CA MET A 245 -34.02 -4.30 10.45
C MET A 245 -34.51 -5.25 11.54
N LYS A 246 -35.77 -5.10 12.00
CA LYS A 246 -36.37 -6.01 12.99
C LYS A 246 -36.54 -7.43 12.47
N GLU A 247 -36.92 -7.60 11.20
CA GLU A 247 -37.07 -8.92 10.57
C GLU A 247 -35.75 -9.68 10.49
N PHE A 248 -34.66 -8.97 10.17
CA PHE A 248 -33.33 -9.58 10.01
C PHE A 248 -32.44 -9.48 11.26
N GLY A 249 -32.93 -8.88 12.34
CA GLY A 249 -32.19 -8.75 13.61
C GLY A 249 -31.02 -7.77 13.56
N TYR A 250 -31.08 -6.75 12.71
CA TYR A 250 -30.08 -5.68 12.64
C TYR A 250 -30.45 -4.51 13.56
N SER A 251 -29.44 -3.90 14.19
CA SER A 251 -29.56 -2.56 14.79
C SER A 251 -29.09 -1.49 13.81
N ALA A 252 -29.52 -0.23 13.99
CA ALA A 252 -29.03 0.87 13.13
C ALA A 252 -27.50 1.01 13.18
N GLU A 253 -26.89 0.76 14.34
CA GLU A 253 -25.44 0.78 14.53
C GLU A 253 -24.74 -0.32 13.70
N THR A 254 -25.29 -1.53 13.71
CA THR A 254 -24.76 -2.65 12.92
C THR A 254 -24.86 -2.34 11.43
N LEU A 255 -26.00 -1.80 10.99
CA LEU A 255 -26.21 -1.43 9.61
C LEU A 255 -25.25 -0.32 9.16
N TRP A 256 -25.00 0.69 10.02
CA TRP A 256 -23.98 1.72 9.76
C TRP A 256 -22.59 1.13 9.56
N LYS A 257 -22.18 0.20 10.43
CA LYS A 257 -20.89 -0.49 10.33
C LYS A 257 -20.78 -1.27 9.02
N ILE A 258 -21.85 -1.92 8.58
CA ILE A 258 -21.89 -2.65 7.30
C ILE A 258 -21.76 -1.70 6.11
N VAL A 259 -22.55 -0.62 6.09
CA VAL A 259 -22.63 0.29 4.94
C VAL A 259 -21.36 1.12 4.79
N ASN A 260 -20.84 1.66 5.90
CA ASN A 260 -19.71 2.60 5.85
C ASN A 260 -18.35 1.92 6.04
N GLY A 261 -18.31 0.67 6.51
CA GLY A 261 -17.06 0.01 6.90
C GLY A 261 -16.29 0.76 7.99
N ALA A 262 -16.96 1.68 8.70
CA ALA A 262 -16.35 2.64 9.60
C ALA A 262 -16.96 2.55 11.00
N PRO A 263 -16.13 2.70 12.05
CA PRO A 263 -16.58 2.76 13.44
C PRO A 263 -17.39 4.05 13.68
N LEU A 264 -18.38 4.00 14.57
CA LEU A 264 -19.17 5.19 14.91
C LEU A 264 -18.46 6.11 15.90
N THR A 265 -17.53 5.55 16.69
CA THR A 265 -16.87 6.28 17.78
C THR A 265 -15.35 6.23 17.65
N ASP A 266 -14.70 7.29 18.15
CA ASP A 266 -13.23 7.37 18.19
C ASP A 266 -12.60 6.20 18.96
N ARG A 267 -13.31 5.72 20.00
CA ARG A 267 -12.87 4.56 20.79
C ARG A 267 -12.86 3.28 19.94
N GLU A 268 -13.94 3.00 19.23
CA GLU A 268 -14.01 1.84 18.34
C GLU A 268 -12.97 1.94 17.23
N GLN A 269 -12.70 3.15 16.72
CA GLN A 269 -11.66 3.36 15.73
C GLN A 269 -10.26 3.02 16.26
N ALA A 270 -9.97 3.39 17.51
CA ALA A 270 -8.71 3.02 18.14
C ALA A 270 -8.59 1.50 18.35
N GLU A 271 -9.67 0.84 18.78
CA GLU A 271 -9.71 -0.61 18.96
C GLU A 271 -9.55 -1.36 17.63
N GLN A 272 -10.25 -0.94 16.57
CA GLN A 272 -10.14 -1.51 15.23
C GLN A 272 -8.74 -1.35 14.66
N LYS A 273 -8.13 -0.16 14.78
CA LYS A 273 -6.73 0.05 14.36
C LYS A 273 -5.77 -0.90 15.07
N SER A 274 -5.97 -1.16 16.36
CA SER A 274 -5.13 -2.10 17.11
C SER A 274 -5.30 -3.53 16.60
N GLN A 275 -6.54 -3.94 16.27
CA GLN A 275 -6.82 -5.27 15.72
C GLN A 275 -6.25 -5.43 14.32
N ASP A 276 -6.41 -4.43 13.46
CA ASP A 276 -5.86 -4.40 12.11
C ASP A 276 -4.33 -4.48 12.14
N LEU A 277 -3.68 -3.72 13.02
CA LEU A 277 -2.23 -3.81 13.21
C LEU A 277 -1.79 -5.21 13.67
N ALA A 278 -2.53 -5.84 14.58
CA ALA A 278 -2.23 -7.19 15.01
C ALA A 278 -2.39 -8.21 13.86
N LEU A 279 -3.44 -8.06 13.04
CA LEU A 279 -3.65 -8.88 11.84
C LEU A 279 -2.52 -8.68 10.83
N TYR A 280 -2.16 -7.43 10.51
CA TYR A 280 -1.07 -7.12 9.59
C TYR A 280 0.28 -7.63 10.09
N ASN A 281 0.55 -7.52 11.39
CA ASN A 281 1.76 -8.08 11.98
C ASN A 281 1.78 -9.61 11.89
N THR A 282 0.64 -10.27 12.11
CA THR A 282 0.52 -11.72 11.97
C THR A 282 0.74 -12.16 10.53
N LEU A 283 0.13 -11.46 9.57
CA LEU A 283 0.35 -11.68 8.14
C LEU A 283 1.83 -11.48 7.79
N LEU A 284 2.44 -10.38 8.22
CA LEU A 284 3.86 -10.11 7.98
C LEU A 284 4.77 -11.20 8.56
N GLN A 285 4.49 -11.69 9.77
CA GLN A 285 5.23 -12.80 10.37
C GLN A 285 5.09 -14.09 9.57
N SER A 286 3.89 -14.40 9.07
CA SER A 286 3.67 -15.58 8.22
C SER A 286 4.45 -15.48 6.90
N PHE A 287 4.54 -14.30 6.30
CA PHE A 287 5.35 -14.06 5.10
C PHE A 287 6.86 -14.14 5.37
N LYS A 288 7.34 -13.58 6.49
CA LYS A 288 8.75 -13.68 6.89
C LYS A 288 9.20 -15.13 7.10
N ALA A 289 8.32 -15.99 7.60
CA ALA A 289 8.61 -17.42 7.77
C ALA A 289 8.75 -18.18 6.44
N SER A 290 8.28 -17.60 5.32
CA SER A 290 8.34 -18.19 3.97
C SER A 290 9.23 -17.38 3.02
N GLU A 291 10.11 -16.53 3.55
CA GLU A 291 11.06 -15.78 2.73
C GLU A 291 12.02 -16.75 2.03
N ILE A 292 12.08 -16.67 0.70
CA ILE A 292 13.07 -17.41 -0.09
C ILE A 292 14.41 -16.74 0.15
N GLY A 293 15.37 -17.50 0.64
CA GLY A 293 16.76 -17.11 0.84
C GLY A 293 17.72 -17.99 0.05
N PRO A 294 19.03 -17.69 0.11
CA PRO A 294 20.05 -18.43 -0.63
C PRO A 294 20.14 -19.92 -0.25
N ASP A 295 19.69 -20.29 0.95
CA ASP A 295 19.72 -21.68 1.44
C ASP A 295 18.43 -22.45 1.15
N THR A 296 17.35 -21.76 0.76
CA THR A 296 16.02 -22.37 0.55
C THR A 296 16.00 -23.35 -0.61
N LEU A 297 16.92 -23.21 -1.57
CA LEU A 297 17.05 -24.10 -2.74
C LEU A 297 18.14 -25.17 -2.56
N LYS A 298 18.83 -25.21 -1.41
CA LYS A 298 19.98 -26.10 -1.18
C LYS A 298 19.60 -27.57 -1.22
N GLU A 299 18.47 -27.93 -0.64
CA GLU A 299 17.96 -29.30 -0.64
C GLU A 299 17.49 -29.75 -2.04
N ALA A 300 16.90 -28.83 -2.82
CA ALA A 300 16.39 -29.11 -4.16
C ALA A 300 17.52 -29.23 -5.21
N LEU A 301 18.57 -28.40 -5.10
CA LEU A 301 19.67 -28.34 -6.06
C LEU A 301 20.87 -29.20 -5.66
N GLY A 302 20.94 -29.65 -4.40
CA GLY A 302 22.02 -30.52 -3.89
C GLY A 302 23.40 -29.86 -3.81
N ASP A 303 23.50 -28.56 -4.11
CA ASP A 303 24.74 -27.79 -4.17
C ASP A 303 24.51 -26.36 -3.66
N GLU A 304 25.41 -25.89 -2.78
CA GLU A 304 25.32 -24.57 -2.15
C GLU A 304 25.63 -23.41 -3.12
N ARG A 305 26.55 -23.61 -4.06
CA ARG A 305 26.85 -22.66 -5.15
C ARG A 305 25.65 -22.55 -6.07
N ALA A 306 25.06 -23.67 -6.47
CA ALA A 306 23.86 -23.71 -7.30
C ALA A 306 22.69 -22.97 -6.62
N SER A 307 22.49 -23.18 -5.32
CA SER A 307 21.42 -22.53 -4.55
C SER A 307 21.59 -21.00 -4.44
N ARG A 308 22.80 -20.53 -4.12
CA ARG A 308 23.11 -19.09 -4.05
C ARG A 308 23.03 -18.43 -5.43
N PHE A 309 23.50 -19.12 -6.46
CA PHE A 309 23.45 -18.61 -7.82
C PHE A 309 22.02 -18.52 -8.34
N ALA A 310 21.20 -19.57 -8.16
CA ALA A 310 19.78 -19.54 -8.49
C ALA A 310 19.05 -18.41 -7.76
N PHE A 311 19.34 -18.21 -6.48
CA PHE A 311 18.78 -17.08 -5.72
C PHE A 311 19.20 -15.72 -6.28
N SER A 312 20.46 -15.56 -6.70
CA SER A 312 20.96 -14.32 -7.31
C SER A 312 20.30 -14.02 -8.66
N LEU A 313 20.05 -15.04 -9.47
CA LEU A 313 19.34 -14.94 -10.76
C LEU A 313 17.89 -14.51 -10.56
N ILE A 314 17.21 -15.13 -9.60
CA ILE A 314 15.84 -14.79 -9.22
C ILE A 314 15.79 -13.33 -8.73
N LYS A 315 16.69 -12.95 -7.82
CA LYS A 315 16.77 -11.59 -7.28
C LYS A 315 17.10 -10.56 -8.36
N GLY A 316 18.03 -10.86 -9.27
CA GLY A 316 18.40 -9.98 -10.37
C GLY A 316 17.21 -9.71 -11.31
N ARG A 317 16.47 -10.75 -11.68
CA ARG A 317 15.34 -10.65 -12.61
C ARG A 317 14.10 -9.99 -11.98
N CYS A 318 13.87 -10.23 -10.69
CA CYS A 318 12.74 -9.65 -9.95
C CYS A 318 13.04 -8.25 -9.38
N GLY A 319 14.32 -7.90 -9.18
CA GLY A 319 14.75 -6.59 -8.69
C GLY A 319 14.99 -5.54 -9.78
N THR A 320 14.94 -5.91 -11.07
CA THR A 320 15.32 -5.01 -12.19
C THR A 320 14.34 -4.96 -13.36
N GLN A 321 13.04 -5.20 -13.14
CA GLN A 321 12.04 -4.71 -14.11
C GLN A 321 11.80 -3.20 -13.93
N SER A 322 12.80 -2.43 -14.35
CA SER A 322 12.60 -1.06 -14.83
C SER A 322 11.51 -1.08 -15.90
N GLY A 323 10.52 -0.20 -15.74
CA GLY A 323 9.27 -0.20 -16.47
C GLY A 323 9.42 -0.33 -17.98
N LYS A 324 8.98 -1.46 -18.52
CA LYS A 324 8.64 -1.61 -19.94
C LYS A 324 7.14 -1.88 -20.13
N PHE A 325 6.30 -1.10 -19.44
CA PHE A 325 4.89 -0.95 -19.80
C PHE A 325 4.42 0.47 -19.49
N SER A 326 4.82 1.43 -20.32
CA SER A 326 4.01 2.62 -20.61
C SER A 326 4.54 3.31 -21.86
N HIS A 327 3.99 2.94 -23.02
CA HIS A 327 4.02 3.86 -24.15
C HIS A 327 3.11 5.04 -23.81
N HIS A 328 3.72 6.19 -23.51
CA HIS A 328 3.22 7.57 -23.67
C HIS A 328 3.54 8.45 -22.46
N LYS A 329 4.74 9.06 -22.46
CA LYS A 329 4.97 10.52 -22.32
C LYS A 329 6.47 10.83 -22.35
N PRO A 330 6.91 11.92 -23.00
CA PRO A 330 8.30 12.35 -22.99
C PRO A 330 8.56 13.33 -21.82
N TYR A 331 9.78 13.27 -21.27
CA TYR A 331 10.40 14.21 -20.33
C TYR A 331 9.81 14.32 -18.92
N THR A 332 10.51 13.75 -17.93
CA THR A 332 11.40 14.48 -17.00
C THR A 332 12.35 13.49 -16.34
N SER A 333 13.64 13.80 -16.36
CA SER A 333 14.69 13.12 -15.59
C SER A 333 14.51 13.49 -14.12
N ASP A 334 13.90 12.60 -13.36
CA ASP A 334 13.96 12.67 -11.91
C ASP A 334 14.34 11.29 -11.38
N TYR A 335 15.29 11.33 -10.45
CA TYR A 335 15.89 10.24 -9.70
C TYR A 335 15.01 8.98 -9.65
N SER A 336 15.44 7.93 -10.35
CA SER A 336 14.92 6.59 -10.09
C SER A 336 15.38 6.19 -8.69
N SER A 337 14.54 6.45 -7.70
CA SER A 337 14.62 5.77 -6.42
C SER A 337 14.69 4.27 -6.70
N LYS A 338 15.83 3.66 -6.37
CA LYS A 338 15.97 2.21 -6.23
C LYS A 338 15.15 1.79 -5.01
N GLU A 339 13.83 1.96 -5.06
CA GLU A 339 12.98 1.31 -4.06
C GLU A 339 13.10 -0.20 -4.28
N PRO A 340 13.38 -0.99 -3.23
CA PRO A 340 13.39 -2.43 -3.33
C PRO A 340 11.99 -2.90 -3.70
N GLN A 341 11.77 -3.18 -4.99
CA GLN A 341 10.52 -3.76 -5.45
C GLN A 341 10.29 -5.10 -4.75
N HIS A 342 9.07 -5.27 -4.25
CA HIS A 342 8.64 -6.42 -3.49
C HIS A 342 9.00 -7.74 -4.21
N LEU A 343 9.72 -8.62 -3.51
CA LEU A 343 10.14 -9.96 -3.94
C LEU A 343 8.95 -10.95 -3.99
N LEU A 344 7.80 -10.52 -4.47
CA LEU A 344 6.67 -11.42 -4.73
C LEU A 344 6.89 -12.05 -6.11
N LEU A 345 7.20 -13.35 -6.10
CA LEU A 345 7.40 -14.13 -7.31
C LEU A 345 6.04 -14.63 -7.81
N ASP A 346 5.62 -14.14 -8.98
CA ASP A 346 4.55 -14.77 -9.73
C ASP A 346 5.08 -16.04 -10.43
N TYR A 347 4.34 -17.13 -10.36
CA TYR A 347 4.73 -18.39 -10.99
C TYR A 347 4.38 -18.36 -12.48
N ASN A 348 5.37 -18.02 -13.32
CA ASN A 348 5.23 -18.08 -14.77
C ASN A 348 6.14 -19.18 -15.36
N PRO A 349 5.57 -20.25 -15.95
CA PRO A 349 6.35 -21.40 -16.42
C PRO A 349 7.34 -21.05 -17.53
N ARG A 350 7.06 -20.05 -18.39
CA ARG A 350 8.01 -19.62 -19.42
C ARG A 350 9.20 -18.87 -18.83
N GLN A 351 8.94 -18.00 -17.87
CA GLN A 351 10.01 -17.24 -17.20
C GLN A 351 10.90 -18.15 -16.36
N ILE A 352 10.32 -19.17 -15.73
CA ILE A 352 11.06 -20.22 -15.01
C ILE A 352 11.94 -21.01 -15.99
N ALA A 353 11.44 -21.38 -17.18
CA ALA A 353 12.22 -22.09 -18.20
C ALA A 353 13.40 -21.24 -18.68
N GLU A 354 13.17 -19.97 -19.02
CA GLU A 354 14.23 -19.03 -19.39
C GLU A 354 15.26 -18.82 -18.26
N LEU A 355 14.81 -18.69 -17.00
CA LEU A 355 15.69 -18.62 -15.84
C LEU A 355 16.51 -19.90 -15.66
N THR A 356 15.94 -21.05 -15.98
CA THR A 356 16.63 -22.35 -15.92
C THR A 356 17.70 -22.43 -17.01
N ASP A 357 17.40 -21.95 -18.21
CA ASP A 357 18.37 -21.87 -19.31
C ASP A 357 19.51 -20.89 -18.99
N ASP A 358 19.19 -19.71 -18.44
CA ASP A 358 20.17 -18.72 -17.99
C ASP A 358 21.05 -19.29 -16.86
N PHE A 359 20.44 -19.97 -15.88
CA PHE A 359 21.14 -20.67 -14.81
C PHE A 359 22.11 -21.72 -15.35
N ILE A 360 21.66 -22.51 -16.32
CA ILE A 360 22.46 -23.54 -16.98
C ILE A 360 23.65 -22.94 -17.74
N LEU A 361 23.45 -21.84 -18.47
CA LEU A 361 24.49 -21.18 -19.25
C LEU A 361 25.58 -20.54 -18.38
N GLN A 362 25.21 -20.03 -17.21
CA GLN A 362 26.07 -19.22 -16.35
C GLN A 362 26.71 -20.00 -15.19
N LEU A 363 26.40 -21.28 -15.00
CA LEU A 363 27.05 -22.17 -14.01
C LEU A 363 28.59 -22.27 -14.16
N ASN A 364 29.13 -21.85 -15.31
CA ASN A 364 30.56 -21.89 -15.63
C ASN A 364 31.30 -20.56 -15.47
N THR A 365 30.65 -19.50 -14.97
CA THR A 365 31.30 -18.22 -14.70
C THR A 365 31.60 -18.07 -13.21
N ILE A 366 32.74 -17.45 -12.90
CA ILE A 366 33.08 -17.02 -11.54
C ILE A 366 32.35 -15.69 -11.32
N GLY A 367 31.42 -15.63 -10.37
CA GLY A 367 30.77 -14.38 -9.97
C GLY A 367 31.27 -13.88 -8.62
N GLU A 368 30.98 -12.62 -8.31
CA GLU A 368 31.33 -11.98 -7.01
C GLU A 368 30.86 -12.80 -5.80
N TYR A 369 29.71 -13.49 -5.94
CA TYR A 369 29.11 -14.33 -4.91
C TYR A 369 29.95 -15.56 -4.54
N GLU A 370 30.95 -15.95 -5.34
CA GLU A 370 31.85 -17.06 -5.00
C GLU A 370 32.82 -16.69 -3.88
N PHE A 371 33.09 -15.40 -3.67
CA PHE A 371 33.96 -14.93 -2.59
C PHE A 371 33.21 -14.74 -1.26
N VAL A 372 31.90 -15.04 -1.22
CA VAL A 372 31.08 -14.95 0.01
C VAL A 372 31.57 -15.93 1.09
N SER A 373 32.13 -17.09 0.71
CA SER A 373 32.74 -18.04 1.65
C SER A 373 33.95 -17.49 2.38
N LEU A 374 34.57 -16.43 1.86
CA LEU A 374 35.67 -15.72 2.51
C LEU A 374 35.17 -14.71 3.57
N GLN A 375 33.85 -14.61 3.79
CA GLN A 375 33.20 -13.69 4.74
C GLN A 375 33.57 -12.21 4.54
N LEU A 376 33.83 -11.83 3.29
CA LEU A 376 34.21 -10.48 2.91
C LEU A 376 32.97 -9.59 2.74
N GLY A 377 33.08 -8.30 3.04
CA GLY A 377 32.04 -7.33 2.70
C GLY A 377 31.86 -7.19 1.18
N THR A 378 30.66 -6.82 0.72
CA THR A 378 30.31 -6.77 -0.72
C THR A 378 31.28 -5.91 -1.54
N LYS A 379 31.69 -4.75 -1.01
CA LYS A 379 32.68 -3.86 -1.66
C LYS A 379 34.04 -4.53 -1.90
N LEU A 380 34.46 -5.42 -1.01
CA LEU A 380 35.75 -6.13 -1.13
C LEU A 380 35.66 -7.28 -2.13
N GLN A 381 34.48 -7.89 -2.29
CA GLN A 381 34.23 -8.94 -3.29
C GLN A 381 34.26 -8.35 -4.72
N GLU A 382 33.57 -7.22 -4.93
CA GLU A 382 33.61 -6.45 -6.18
C GLU A 382 35.04 -6.04 -6.54
N LYS A 383 35.82 -5.57 -5.54
CA LYS A 383 37.22 -5.18 -5.70
C LYS A 383 38.11 -6.35 -6.14
N ILE A 384 38.00 -7.52 -5.50
CA ILE A 384 38.74 -8.73 -5.89
C ILE A 384 38.40 -9.13 -7.32
N PHE A 385 37.11 -9.10 -7.69
CA PHE A 385 36.67 -9.45 -9.04
C PHE A 385 37.27 -8.50 -10.10
N ASN A 386 37.18 -7.19 -9.89
CA ASN A 386 37.73 -6.18 -10.80
C ASN A 386 39.25 -6.30 -10.96
N HIS A 387 39.96 -6.60 -9.88
CA HIS A 387 41.41 -6.80 -9.92
C HIS A 387 41.79 -8.07 -10.70
N LEU A 388 41.06 -9.17 -10.54
CA LEU A 388 41.26 -10.39 -11.34
C LEU A 388 41.01 -10.15 -12.84
N VAL A 389 40.06 -9.27 -13.19
CA VAL A 389 39.85 -8.84 -14.58
C VAL A 389 41.02 -7.99 -15.08
N ASN A 390 41.49 -7.02 -14.30
CA ASN A 390 42.61 -6.14 -14.68
C ASN A 390 43.92 -6.91 -14.86
N HIS A 391 44.18 -7.91 -14.01
CA HIS A 391 45.33 -8.82 -14.11
C HIS A 391 45.15 -9.92 -15.18
N GLN A 392 44.08 -9.86 -15.98
CA GLN A 392 43.80 -10.81 -17.06
C GLN A 392 43.76 -12.28 -16.61
N MET A 393 43.35 -12.54 -15.37
CA MET A 393 43.12 -13.90 -14.87
C MET A 393 41.74 -14.40 -15.27
N ILE A 394 40.76 -13.48 -15.28
CA ILE A 394 39.40 -13.70 -15.77
C ILE A 394 39.04 -12.61 -16.78
N ASP A 395 38.11 -12.88 -17.69
CA ASP A 395 37.51 -11.85 -18.52
C ASP A 395 36.38 -11.10 -17.77
N GLY A 396 35.85 -10.03 -18.35
CA GLY A 396 34.73 -9.26 -17.76
C GLY A 396 33.41 -10.04 -17.62
N SER A 397 33.36 -11.29 -18.09
CA SER A 397 32.24 -12.21 -17.85
C SER A 397 32.53 -13.24 -16.74
N GLY A 398 33.68 -13.12 -16.07
CA GLY A 398 34.09 -14.02 -14.99
C GLY A 398 34.69 -15.35 -15.48
N LYS A 399 35.10 -15.44 -16.74
CA LYS A 399 35.66 -16.68 -17.31
C LYS A 399 37.19 -16.64 -17.27
N ILE A 400 37.80 -17.74 -16.81
CA ILE A 400 39.26 -17.87 -16.71
C ILE A 400 39.91 -17.76 -18.10
N LEU A 401 40.87 -16.85 -18.23
CA LEU A 401 41.66 -16.66 -19.45
C LEU A 401 42.79 -17.70 -19.50
N THR A 402 42.57 -18.76 -20.29
CA THR A 402 43.49 -19.91 -20.39
C THR A 402 44.83 -19.59 -21.06
N GLU A 403 44.95 -18.44 -21.69
CA GLU A 403 46.18 -17.96 -22.35
C GLU A 403 47.28 -17.54 -21.37
N ASN A 404 46.92 -17.25 -20.12
CA ASN A 404 47.85 -16.88 -19.04
C ASN A 404 48.20 -18.04 -18.09
N LEU A 405 47.77 -19.26 -18.39
CA LEU A 405 48.14 -20.47 -17.65
C LEU A 405 49.49 -21.01 -18.15
N VAL A 406 50.46 -21.18 -17.25
CA VAL A 406 51.78 -21.76 -17.56
C VAL A 406 51.68 -23.27 -17.40
N ASP A 407 52.01 -24.05 -18.44
CA ASP A 407 51.98 -25.52 -18.41
C ASP A 407 50.69 -26.14 -17.82
N ARG A 408 49.52 -25.56 -18.16
CA ARG A 408 48.20 -26.01 -17.70
C ARG A 408 47.92 -25.76 -16.21
N GLN A 409 48.72 -24.94 -15.54
CA GLN A 409 48.55 -24.57 -14.13
C GLN A 409 48.45 -23.05 -13.96
N LEU A 410 47.87 -22.63 -12.83
CA LEU A 410 47.97 -21.23 -12.40
C LEU A 410 49.44 -20.83 -12.32
N PRO A 411 49.78 -19.55 -12.57
CA PRO A 411 51.14 -19.09 -12.38
C PRO A 411 51.62 -19.44 -10.95
N PRO A 412 52.91 -19.73 -10.75
CA PRO A 412 53.46 -20.01 -9.43
C PRO A 412 53.05 -18.91 -8.45
N PHE A 413 52.71 -19.25 -7.20
CA PHE A 413 52.25 -18.28 -6.20
C PHE A 413 53.04 -16.95 -6.14
N PRO A 414 54.39 -16.92 -6.28
CA PRO A 414 55.15 -15.66 -6.31
C PRO A 414 54.84 -14.73 -7.49
N MET A 415 54.26 -15.26 -8.57
CA MET A 415 53.81 -14.53 -9.75
C MET A 415 52.31 -14.21 -9.73
N PHE A 416 51.54 -14.77 -8.79
CA PHE A 416 50.13 -14.46 -8.61
C PHE A 416 49.98 -13.24 -7.69
N LYS A 417 49.69 -12.07 -8.28
CA LYS A 417 49.44 -10.82 -7.57
C LYS A 417 48.00 -10.38 -7.79
N LEU A 418 47.30 -10.02 -6.69
CA LEU A 418 45.96 -9.44 -6.72
C LEU A 418 45.96 -7.92 -6.79
N GLU A 419 47.08 -7.29 -6.43
CA GLU A 419 47.22 -5.83 -6.48
C GLU A 419 48.64 -5.47 -6.93
N HIS A 420 48.73 -4.39 -7.70
CA HIS A 420 50.00 -3.74 -8.00
C HIS A 420 50.50 -3.00 -6.76
N ASP A 421 51.81 -3.03 -6.57
CA ASP A 421 52.47 -2.26 -5.51
C ASP A 421 52.66 -0.83 -5.99
N PHE A 422 51.85 0.09 -5.46
CA PHE A 422 51.91 1.51 -5.77
C PHE A 422 52.69 2.34 -4.72
N SER A 423 53.42 1.68 -3.80
CA SER A 423 54.17 2.36 -2.74
C SER A 423 55.18 3.37 -3.28
N ASP A 424 55.80 3.05 -4.43
CA ASP A 424 56.81 3.90 -5.06
C ASP A 424 56.25 5.20 -5.66
N ILE A 425 54.96 5.21 -6.03
CA ILE A 425 54.29 6.36 -6.67
C ILE A 425 53.34 7.10 -5.72
N GLN A 426 53.13 6.59 -4.50
CA GLN A 426 52.20 7.15 -3.53
C GLN A 426 52.44 8.66 -3.29
N GLN A 427 53.70 9.05 -3.17
CA GLN A 427 54.10 10.45 -3.00
C GLN A 427 53.76 11.29 -4.24
N SER A 428 54.04 10.77 -5.44
CA SER A 428 53.74 11.46 -6.70
C SER A 428 52.23 11.60 -6.96
N VAL A 429 51.43 10.63 -6.54
CA VAL A 429 49.97 10.72 -6.61
C VAL A 429 49.46 11.78 -5.61
N PHE A 430 49.98 11.82 -4.38
CA PHE A 430 49.62 12.87 -3.43
C PHE A 430 49.99 14.27 -3.95
N GLU A 431 51.16 14.41 -4.55
CA GLU A 431 51.62 15.65 -5.17
C GLU A 431 50.72 16.11 -6.33
N LEU A 432 50.14 15.18 -7.10
CA LEU A 432 49.15 15.50 -8.13
C LEU A 432 47.90 16.15 -7.54
N PHE A 433 47.31 15.57 -6.48
CA PHE A 433 46.15 16.16 -5.79
C PHE A 433 46.50 17.51 -5.16
N TYR A 434 47.67 17.63 -4.56
CA TYR A 434 48.16 18.89 -3.97
C TYR A 434 48.37 19.97 -5.03
N GLN A 435 48.88 19.62 -6.21
CA GLN A 435 49.07 20.57 -7.31
C GLN A 435 47.72 21.11 -7.81
N ILE A 436 46.74 20.23 -8.03
CA ILE A 436 45.40 20.62 -8.47
C ILE A 436 44.73 21.54 -7.43
N TYR A 437 44.87 21.22 -6.14
CA TYR A 437 44.41 22.07 -5.06
C TYR A 437 45.03 23.48 -5.08
N GLN A 438 46.35 23.57 -5.33
CA GLN A 438 47.06 24.86 -5.40
C GLN A 438 46.64 25.68 -6.61
N GLU A 439 46.40 25.05 -7.76
CA GLU A 439 45.95 25.73 -8.99
C GLU A 439 44.56 26.35 -8.80
N ASP A 440 43.63 25.62 -8.18
CA ASP A 440 42.27 26.11 -7.89
C ASP A 440 42.25 27.13 -6.75
N SER A 441 43.06 26.94 -5.69
CA SER A 441 43.20 27.92 -4.61
C SER A 441 43.79 29.25 -5.11
N ALA A 442 44.71 29.22 -6.08
CA ALA A 442 45.30 30.42 -6.68
C ALA A 442 44.35 31.17 -7.62
N THR A 443 43.29 30.52 -8.10
CA THR A 443 42.27 31.11 -8.99
C THR A 443 40.99 31.55 -8.28
N GLN A 444 40.88 31.33 -6.96
CA GLN A 444 39.79 31.88 -6.13
C GLN A 444 39.73 33.41 -6.22
N LEU A 445 38.57 33.94 -6.62
CA LEU A 445 38.30 35.37 -6.73
C LEU A 445 37.51 35.90 -5.52
N GLU A 446 36.73 35.05 -4.84
CA GLU A 446 35.96 35.39 -3.64
C GLU A 446 36.14 34.33 -2.53
N ALA A 447 35.95 34.75 -1.26
CA ALA A 447 36.20 33.91 -0.08
C ALA A 447 35.13 32.81 0.17
N GLU A 448 34.07 32.76 -0.64
CA GLU A 448 32.97 31.78 -0.54
C GLU A 448 33.05 30.66 -1.61
N ASP A 449 34.02 30.71 -2.52
CA ASP A 449 34.19 29.69 -3.56
C ASP A 449 34.72 28.38 -2.94
N SER A 450 33.97 27.29 -3.08
CA SER A 450 34.41 25.94 -2.67
C SER A 450 35.46 25.40 -3.64
N ILE A 451 36.61 24.95 -3.12
CA ILE A 451 37.66 24.31 -3.91
C ILE A 451 37.22 22.89 -4.26
N GLU A 452 37.27 22.52 -5.54
CA GLU A 452 36.89 21.21 -6.05
C GLU A 452 38.07 20.53 -6.74
N ILE A 453 38.70 19.55 -6.09
CA ILE A 453 39.78 18.79 -6.73
C ILE A 453 39.15 17.68 -7.60
N GLN A 454 39.44 17.68 -8.90
CA GLN A 454 39.01 16.62 -9.82
C GLN A 454 40.21 15.93 -10.48
N VAL A 455 40.25 14.59 -10.44
CA VAL A 455 41.31 13.76 -11.04
C VAL A 455 40.74 12.83 -12.10
N PHE A 456 41.40 12.76 -13.25
CA PHE A 456 41.05 11.88 -14.36
C PHE A 456 42.07 10.76 -14.56
N LYS A 457 41.65 9.71 -15.27
CA LYS A 457 42.53 8.59 -15.65
C LYS A 457 43.68 9.01 -16.55
N SER A 458 43.55 10.11 -17.30
CA SER A 458 44.63 10.71 -18.09
C SER A 458 45.78 11.17 -17.19
N ASP A 459 45.45 11.77 -16.06
CA ASP A 459 46.41 12.44 -15.18
C ASP A 459 47.26 11.39 -14.45
N LEU A 460 46.65 10.24 -14.13
CA LEU A 460 47.38 9.07 -13.60
C LEU A 460 48.30 8.40 -14.65
N LYS A 461 47.96 8.49 -15.95
CA LYS A 461 48.84 7.98 -17.03
C LYS A 461 50.08 8.86 -17.21
N GLU A 462 50.00 10.17 -16.90
CA GLU A 462 51.14 11.08 -16.95
C GLU A 462 52.22 10.75 -15.89
N LEU A 463 51.86 9.98 -14.85
CA LEU A 463 52.79 9.43 -13.86
C LEU A 463 53.61 8.22 -14.37
N GLY A 464 53.49 7.87 -15.65
CA GLY A 464 54.24 6.77 -16.28
C GLY A 464 53.62 5.38 -16.14
N LEU A 465 52.35 5.31 -15.71
CA LEU A 465 51.61 4.07 -15.53
C LEU A 465 51.06 3.53 -16.86
N THR A 466 51.04 2.20 -16.98
CA THR A 466 50.29 1.54 -18.05
C THR A 466 48.78 1.77 -17.90
N GLU A 467 48.01 1.52 -18.97
CA GLU A 467 46.56 1.70 -18.92
C GLU A 467 45.86 0.79 -17.89
N ALA A 468 46.39 -0.41 -17.66
CA ALA A 468 45.88 -1.32 -16.63
C ALA A 468 46.19 -0.80 -15.22
N GLU A 469 47.43 -0.34 -14.98
CA GLU A 469 47.86 0.21 -13.69
C GLU A 469 47.10 1.51 -13.34
N ALA A 470 46.91 2.42 -14.32
CA ALA A 470 46.14 3.64 -14.13
C ALA A 470 44.65 3.35 -13.83
N ARG A 471 44.08 2.30 -14.43
CA ARG A 471 42.69 1.87 -14.15
C ARG A 471 42.55 1.29 -12.75
N GLU A 472 43.51 0.46 -12.33
CA GLU A 472 43.52 -0.13 -10.98
C GLU A 472 43.73 0.95 -9.91
N LEU A 473 44.68 1.86 -10.11
CA LEU A 473 44.92 2.98 -9.20
C LEU A 473 43.69 3.86 -9.05
N TYR A 474 43.00 4.19 -10.15
CA TYR A 474 41.76 4.96 -10.11
C TYR A 474 40.65 4.27 -9.31
N ASP A 475 40.47 2.97 -9.54
CA ASP A 475 39.51 2.14 -8.77
C ASP A 475 39.91 2.03 -7.29
N THR A 476 41.21 2.07 -6.98
CA THR A 476 41.71 2.07 -5.60
C THR A 476 41.46 3.39 -4.88
N LEU A 477 41.58 4.52 -5.58
CA LEU A 477 41.23 5.84 -5.04
C LEU A 477 39.74 5.95 -4.72
N ILE A 478 38.87 5.37 -5.57
CA ILE A 478 37.42 5.27 -5.30
C ILE A 478 37.16 4.36 -4.11
N TYR A 479 37.78 3.18 -4.08
CA TYR A 479 37.57 2.19 -3.02
C TYR A 479 37.97 2.72 -1.63
N ASN A 480 39.11 3.41 -1.53
CA ASN A 480 39.58 4.03 -0.30
C ASN A 480 38.82 5.31 0.07
N GLY A 481 37.89 5.77 -0.78
CA GLY A 481 37.04 6.93 -0.55
C GLY A 481 37.74 8.27 -0.72
N TYR A 482 38.87 8.31 -1.42
CA TYR A 482 39.57 9.57 -1.73
C TYR A 482 38.87 10.35 -2.83
N ILE A 483 38.31 9.67 -3.84
CA ILE A 483 37.54 10.27 -4.93
C ILE A 483 36.18 9.57 -5.12
N ASP A 484 35.23 10.24 -5.77
CA ASP A 484 33.98 9.62 -6.25
C ASP A 484 34.09 9.05 -7.68
N GLU A 485 32.98 8.51 -8.21
CA GLU A 485 32.90 7.93 -9.56
C GLU A 485 33.15 8.95 -10.69
N GLN A 486 32.99 10.25 -10.40
CA GLN A 486 33.23 11.36 -11.31
C GLN A 486 34.64 11.94 -11.18
N GLY A 487 35.42 11.45 -10.21
CA GLY A 487 36.81 11.85 -9.96
C GLY A 487 36.98 13.00 -8.98
N PHE A 488 35.92 13.45 -8.29
CA PHE A 488 36.02 14.53 -7.30
C PHE A 488 36.54 14.02 -5.96
N ALA A 489 37.50 14.73 -5.38
CA ALA A 489 38.03 14.42 -4.07
C ALA A 489 36.98 14.64 -2.97
N GLN A 490 36.80 13.66 -2.10
CA GLN A 490 35.80 13.70 -1.02
C GLN A 490 36.33 14.43 0.23
N ASP A 491 37.65 14.43 0.45
CA ASP A 491 38.31 15.12 1.56
C ASP A 491 39.37 16.07 0.99
N VAL A 492 38.91 17.27 0.61
CA VAL A 492 39.75 18.32 0.02
C VAL A 492 40.77 18.86 1.04
N GLU A 493 40.43 18.86 2.33
CA GLU A 493 41.33 19.35 3.40
C GLU A 493 42.58 18.46 3.55
N LEU A 494 42.47 17.15 3.30
CA LEU A 494 43.59 16.21 3.33
C LEU A 494 44.73 16.62 2.37
N PHE A 495 44.38 17.22 1.23
CA PHE A 495 45.31 17.62 0.18
C PHE A 495 45.72 19.10 0.27
N SER A 496 45.33 19.82 1.32
CA SER A 496 45.69 21.22 1.53
C SER A 496 47.09 21.42 2.12
N ASP A 497 47.65 20.39 2.75
CA ASP A 497 48.99 20.41 3.35
C ASP A 497 49.78 19.13 3.02
N THR A 498 51.06 19.30 2.71
CA THR A 498 52.06 18.24 2.53
C THR A 498 52.17 17.26 3.70
N SER A 499 51.75 17.65 4.91
CA SER A 499 51.70 16.74 6.07
C SER A 499 50.64 15.63 5.94
N GLY A 500 49.65 15.81 5.05
CA GLY A 500 48.62 14.83 4.69
C GLY A 500 49.16 13.59 3.97
N ALA A 501 50.35 13.67 3.37
CA ALA A 501 50.98 12.56 2.64
C ALA A 501 51.16 11.29 3.50
N ASN A 502 51.38 11.45 4.81
CA ASN A 502 51.53 10.33 5.75
C ASN A 502 50.20 9.61 6.06
N ARG A 503 49.06 10.24 5.76
CA ARG A 503 47.70 9.70 5.95
C ARG A 503 47.08 9.19 4.66
N PHE A 504 47.76 9.41 3.53
CA PHE A 504 47.36 8.94 2.21
C PHE A 504 47.98 7.56 1.97
N THR A 505 47.15 6.54 1.72
CA THR A 505 47.63 5.17 1.48
C THR A 505 46.95 4.58 0.26
N LEU A 506 47.74 3.97 -0.63
CA LEU A 506 47.22 3.29 -1.83
C LEU A 506 47.01 1.78 -1.62
N GLU A 507 47.25 1.27 -0.40
CA GLU A 507 46.99 -0.12 -0.07
C GLU A 507 45.49 -0.38 0.12
N THR A 508 45.01 -1.51 -0.41
CA THR A 508 43.60 -1.95 -0.25
C THR A 508 43.46 -3.12 0.73
N GLY A 509 44.58 -3.70 1.17
CA GLY A 509 44.64 -4.84 2.09
C GLY A 509 44.40 -6.19 1.41
N LEU A 510 44.34 -6.26 0.08
CA LEU A 510 44.08 -7.48 -0.69
C LEU A 510 45.25 -8.49 -0.63
N ALA A 511 46.46 -8.04 -0.29
CA ALA A 511 47.66 -8.84 -0.23
C ALA A 511 47.55 -9.97 0.78
N GLN A 512 46.78 -9.73 1.86
CA GLN A 512 46.49 -10.72 2.90
C GLN A 512 45.52 -11.81 2.41
N LEU A 513 44.72 -11.51 1.38
CA LEU A 513 43.71 -12.40 0.80
C LEU A 513 44.21 -13.16 -0.43
N THR A 514 45.35 -12.76 -1.00
CA THR A 514 46.00 -13.38 -2.17
C THR A 514 46.12 -14.90 -2.04
N HIS A 515 46.50 -15.40 -0.86
CA HIS A 515 46.62 -16.84 -0.63
C HIS A 515 45.27 -17.57 -0.68
N SER A 516 44.24 -17.02 -0.03
CA SER A 516 42.90 -17.61 0.02
C SER A 516 42.25 -17.62 -1.36
N VAL A 517 42.40 -16.54 -2.12
CA VAL A 517 41.89 -16.44 -3.51
C VAL A 517 42.63 -17.42 -4.42
N TYR A 518 43.95 -17.55 -4.29
CA TYR A 518 44.74 -18.51 -5.06
C TYR A 518 44.30 -19.96 -4.80
N GLN A 519 44.13 -20.34 -3.53
CA GLN A 519 43.64 -21.67 -3.17
C GLN A 519 42.24 -21.94 -3.73
N GLN A 520 41.36 -20.95 -3.67
CA GLN A 520 40.01 -21.07 -4.20
C GLN A 520 40.02 -21.26 -5.73
N PHE A 521 40.84 -20.50 -6.47
CA PHE A 521 41.03 -20.69 -7.91
C PHE A 521 41.61 -22.08 -8.25
N GLN A 522 42.60 -22.55 -7.48
CA GLN A 522 43.19 -23.88 -7.70
C GLN A 522 42.15 -24.98 -7.48
N GLN A 523 41.37 -24.93 -6.40
CA GLN A 523 40.29 -25.88 -6.15
C GLN A 523 39.23 -25.90 -7.26
N GLN A 524 38.95 -24.76 -7.89
CA GLN A 524 38.02 -24.69 -9.02
C GLN A 524 38.61 -25.30 -10.30
N LEU A 525 39.91 -25.08 -10.55
CA LEU A 525 40.63 -25.70 -11.66
C LEU A 525 40.63 -27.23 -11.50
N ASP A 526 40.97 -27.73 -10.31
CA ASP A 526 41.01 -29.17 -9.99
C ASP A 526 39.62 -29.81 -10.19
N LYS A 527 38.56 -29.17 -9.70
CA LYS A 527 37.16 -29.64 -9.91
C LYS A 527 36.75 -29.65 -11.39
N PHE A 528 37.21 -28.67 -12.17
CA PHE A 528 36.96 -28.65 -13.61
C PHE A 528 37.71 -29.77 -14.33
N GLU A 529 38.96 -30.08 -13.95
CA GLU A 529 39.71 -31.21 -14.49
C GLU A 529 39.04 -32.55 -14.16
N ASP A 530 38.61 -32.74 -12.92
CA ASP A 530 38.01 -33.99 -12.43
C ASP A 530 36.58 -34.27 -12.94
N SER A 531 35.92 -33.27 -13.55
CA SER A 531 34.54 -33.42 -14.04
C SER A 531 34.44 -34.30 -15.31
N PRO A 532 33.73 -35.44 -15.35
CA PRO A 532 33.69 -36.28 -16.54
C PRO A 532 32.83 -35.69 -17.67
N ILE A 533 33.36 -35.53 -18.90
CA ILE A 533 32.62 -35.08 -20.09
C ILE A 533 32.18 -36.26 -20.95
N LYS A 534 30.91 -36.67 -20.86
CA LYS A 534 30.37 -37.73 -21.71
C LYS A 534 29.86 -37.16 -23.03
N ILE A 535 30.33 -37.69 -24.16
CA ILE A 535 29.87 -37.36 -25.51
C ILE A 535 29.00 -38.48 -26.09
N SER A 536 28.24 -38.18 -27.13
CA SER A 536 27.44 -39.17 -27.87
C SER A 536 27.89 -39.26 -29.33
N GLU A 537 27.54 -40.35 -30.00
CA GLU A 537 27.86 -40.56 -31.42
C GLU A 537 27.19 -39.51 -32.33
N GLN A 538 26.08 -38.91 -31.86
CA GLN A 538 25.34 -37.88 -32.58
C GLN A 538 26.16 -36.61 -32.82
N LEU A 539 27.20 -36.37 -32.01
CA LEU A 539 28.12 -35.24 -32.14
C LEU A 539 28.87 -35.22 -33.49
N PHE A 540 28.94 -36.36 -34.17
CA PHE A 540 29.66 -36.53 -35.43
C PHE A 540 28.73 -36.74 -36.64
N THR A 541 27.41 -36.59 -36.47
CA THR A 541 26.42 -36.84 -37.54
C THR A 541 26.65 -35.94 -38.75
N ASP A 542 27.04 -34.69 -38.51
CA ASP A 542 27.31 -33.68 -39.56
C ASP A 542 28.53 -34.00 -40.43
N LEU A 543 29.35 -34.99 -40.03
CA LEU A 543 30.48 -35.47 -40.85
C LEU A 543 30.02 -36.33 -42.05
N GLY A 544 28.75 -36.77 -42.09
CA GLY A 544 28.20 -37.57 -43.18
C GLY A 544 28.83 -38.96 -43.32
N LEU A 545 29.44 -39.48 -42.26
CA LEU A 545 30.10 -40.78 -42.26
C LEU A 545 29.08 -41.92 -42.27
N LEU A 546 29.40 -43.00 -42.99
CA LEU A 546 28.65 -44.26 -42.89
C LEU A 546 28.76 -44.83 -41.47
N PRO A 547 27.75 -45.58 -40.96
CA PRO A 547 27.76 -46.10 -39.58
C PRO A 547 29.02 -46.88 -39.19
N ILE A 548 29.58 -47.65 -40.14
CA ILE A 548 30.83 -48.41 -39.93
C ILE A 548 32.04 -47.47 -39.78
N ALA A 549 32.12 -46.43 -40.60
CA ALA A 549 33.19 -45.43 -40.54
C ALA A 549 33.11 -44.57 -39.27
N LEU A 550 31.90 -44.34 -38.74
CA LEU A 550 31.69 -43.66 -37.47
C LEU A 550 32.20 -44.51 -36.28
N GLN A 551 31.94 -45.82 -36.28
CA GLN A 551 32.49 -46.72 -35.27
C GLN A 551 34.03 -46.77 -35.32
N ASP A 552 34.61 -46.76 -36.52
CA ASP A 552 36.06 -46.69 -36.69
C ASP A 552 36.64 -45.36 -36.20
N LEU A 553 35.92 -44.24 -36.36
CA LEU A 553 36.31 -42.94 -35.81
C LEU A 553 36.32 -42.96 -34.28
N ILE A 554 35.25 -43.48 -33.66
CA ILE A 554 35.14 -43.61 -32.20
C ILE A 554 36.28 -44.46 -31.66
N LYS A 555 36.55 -45.60 -32.30
CA LYS A 555 37.66 -46.48 -31.93
C LYS A 555 39.01 -45.78 -32.10
N ASN A 556 39.18 -44.97 -33.14
CA ASN A 556 40.40 -44.19 -33.34
C ASN A 556 40.60 -43.12 -32.26
N LEU A 557 39.54 -42.44 -31.85
CA LEU A 557 39.56 -41.47 -30.74
C LEU A 557 39.87 -42.16 -29.39
N GLN A 558 39.36 -43.38 -29.19
CA GLN A 558 39.66 -44.20 -28.01
C GLN A 558 41.13 -44.63 -27.96
N VAL A 559 41.67 -45.14 -29.06
CA VAL A 559 43.07 -45.59 -29.16
C VAL A 559 44.04 -44.42 -28.92
N ASN A 560 43.71 -43.22 -29.42
CA ASN A 560 44.52 -42.02 -29.22
C ASN A 560 44.27 -41.31 -27.88
N ARG A 561 43.45 -41.92 -26.99
CA ARG A 561 43.11 -41.44 -25.64
C ARG A 561 42.45 -40.05 -25.61
N TYR A 562 41.70 -39.70 -26.66
CA TYR A 562 40.85 -38.52 -26.62
C TYR A 562 39.55 -38.81 -25.85
N ILE A 563 39.02 -40.04 -25.97
CA ILE A 563 37.82 -40.51 -25.25
C ILE A 563 38.04 -41.92 -24.67
N ASN A 564 37.28 -42.32 -23.65
CA ASN A 564 37.31 -43.67 -23.11
C ASN A 564 36.20 -44.57 -23.67
N GLU A 565 36.11 -45.82 -23.17
CA GLU A 565 35.09 -46.80 -23.59
C GLU A 565 33.65 -46.35 -23.28
N GLN A 566 33.48 -45.49 -22.27
CA GLN A 566 32.21 -44.89 -21.86
C GLN A 566 31.89 -43.58 -22.61
N MET A 567 32.67 -43.25 -23.65
CA MET A 567 32.56 -42.00 -24.42
C MET A 567 32.84 -40.75 -23.58
N ILE A 568 33.72 -40.83 -22.58
CA ILE A 568 34.13 -39.71 -21.74
C ILE A 568 35.45 -39.14 -22.25
N ILE A 569 35.55 -37.83 -22.42
CA ILE A 569 36.79 -37.15 -22.80
C ILE A 569 37.83 -37.30 -21.69
N GLN A 570 39.01 -37.84 -22.01
CA GLN A 570 40.04 -38.16 -21.01
C GLN A 570 41.00 -36.99 -20.72
N ASP A 571 41.39 -36.21 -21.72
CA ASP A 571 42.34 -35.09 -21.55
C ASP A 571 41.81 -33.82 -22.24
N LYS A 572 41.04 -33.04 -21.47
CA LYS A 572 40.39 -31.80 -21.94
C LYS A 572 41.42 -30.71 -22.22
N MET A 573 42.47 -30.64 -21.40
CA MET A 573 43.53 -29.63 -21.50
C MET A 573 44.40 -29.86 -22.74
N ARG A 574 44.57 -31.11 -23.17
CA ARG A 574 45.18 -31.45 -24.46
C ARG A 574 44.37 -30.96 -25.65
N LEU A 575 43.04 -31.06 -25.61
CA LEU A 575 42.17 -30.57 -26.69
C LEU A 575 42.10 -29.04 -26.78
N LEU A 576 42.32 -28.33 -25.65
CA LEU A 576 42.40 -26.87 -25.61
C LEU A 576 43.76 -26.32 -26.06
N THR A 577 44.83 -27.10 -25.96
CA THR A 577 46.20 -26.71 -26.31
C THR A 577 46.66 -27.23 -27.68
N GLU A 578 46.09 -28.32 -28.19
CA GLU A 578 46.34 -28.84 -29.54
C GLU A 578 45.63 -28.02 -30.63
N THR A 579 46.18 -28.06 -31.84
CA THR A 579 45.57 -27.52 -33.06
C THR A 579 45.02 -28.65 -33.94
N PRO A 580 44.11 -28.39 -34.90
CA PRO A 580 43.66 -29.40 -35.85
C PRO A 580 44.82 -30.12 -36.57
N LYS A 581 45.92 -29.40 -36.84
CA LYS A 581 47.11 -29.96 -37.51
C LYS A 581 47.90 -30.94 -36.65
N THR A 582 47.85 -30.79 -35.33
CA THR A 582 48.60 -31.64 -34.38
C THR A 582 47.77 -32.78 -33.81
N MET A 583 46.46 -32.84 -34.11
CA MET A 583 45.57 -33.89 -33.63
C MET A 583 45.93 -35.27 -34.21
N ALA A 584 46.06 -36.28 -33.36
CA ALA A 584 46.40 -37.65 -33.74
C ALA A 584 45.15 -38.42 -34.20
N LEU A 585 44.93 -38.52 -35.51
CA LEU A 585 43.85 -39.28 -36.14
C LEU A 585 44.40 -40.30 -37.14
N ALA A 586 43.62 -41.31 -37.53
CA ALA A 586 43.97 -42.16 -38.68
C ALA A 586 43.86 -41.37 -40.00
N LEU A 587 44.69 -41.72 -41.00
CA LEU A 587 44.76 -41.05 -42.31
C LEU A 587 43.40 -40.88 -42.99
N GLN A 588 42.52 -41.86 -42.86
CA GLN A 588 41.17 -41.85 -43.44
C GLN A 588 40.26 -40.74 -42.90
N PHE A 589 40.58 -40.15 -41.73
CA PHE A 589 39.81 -39.08 -41.10
C PHE A 589 40.45 -37.69 -41.26
N TYR A 590 41.59 -37.57 -41.95
CA TYR A 590 42.26 -36.29 -42.17
C TYR A 590 41.39 -35.24 -42.90
N PRO A 591 40.56 -35.61 -43.90
CA PRO A 591 39.65 -34.64 -44.53
C PRO A 591 38.63 -34.01 -43.57
N HIS A 592 38.29 -34.72 -42.48
CA HIS A 592 37.31 -34.29 -41.47
C HIS A 592 37.96 -33.76 -40.19
N ARG A 593 39.29 -33.65 -40.15
CA ARG A 593 40.07 -33.36 -38.95
C ARG A 593 39.71 -32.04 -38.27
N GLU A 594 39.46 -30.98 -39.04
CA GLU A 594 38.99 -29.70 -38.50
C GLU A 594 37.59 -29.83 -37.91
N ALA A 595 36.68 -30.54 -38.59
CA ALA A 595 35.32 -30.73 -38.13
C ALA A 595 35.26 -31.62 -36.88
N ILE A 596 36.07 -32.68 -36.80
CA ILE A 596 36.20 -33.55 -35.62
C ILE A 596 36.77 -32.78 -34.44
N TYR A 597 37.85 -32.02 -34.65
CA TYR A 597 38.44 -31.17 -33.61
C TYR A 597 37.44 -30.13 -33.11
N THR A 598 36.71 -29.48 -34.04
CA THR A 598 35.69 -28.49 -33.71
C THR A 598 34.53 -29.12 -32.95
N ALA A 599 34.08 -30.32 -33.33
CA ALA A 599 33.03 -31.03 -32.63
C ALA A 599 33.44 -31.38 -31.19
N LEU A 600 34.67 -31.87 -30.97
CA LEU A 600 35.19 -32.16 -29.63
C LEU A 600 35.42 -30.90 -28.80
N LYS A 601 35.94 -29.83 -29.40
CA LYS A 601 36.10 -28.53 -28.75
C LYS A 601 34.74 -27.93 -28.39
N ASN A 602 33.75 -28.11 -29.26
CA ASN A 602 32.37 -27.74 -29.00
C ASN A 602 31.75 -28.63 -27.93
N ALA A 603 32.09 -29.91 -27.82
CA ALA A 603 31.64 -30.78 -26.74
C ALA A 603 32.18 -30.33 -25.37
N ILE A 604 33.46 -29.94 -25.33
CA ILE A 604 34.10 -29.33 -24.14
C ILE A 604 33.44 -27.98 -23.85
N ALA A 605 33.16 -27.18 -24.88
CA ALA A 605 32.42 -25.94 -24.75
C ALA A 605 30.92 -26.15 -24.45
N GLN A 606 30.33 -27.31 -24.72
CA GLN A 606 28.93 -27.64 -24.44
C GLN A 606 28.75 -28.18 -23.02
N ILE A 607 29.81 -28.42 -22.25
CA ILE A 607 29.68 -28.36 -20.79
C ILE A 607 29.47 -26.93 -20.28
N LYS A 608 29.47 -25.92 -21.17
CA LYS A 608 28.74 -24.65 -20.99
C LYS A 608 27.23 -24.76 -21.22
N THR A 609 26.67 -25.97 -21.25
CA THR A 609 25.23 -26.27 -21.30
C THR A 609 24.99 -27.78 -21.04
N PRO A 610 24.78 -28.26 -19.80
CA PRO A 610 24.47 -29.67 -19.58
C PRO A 610 23.04 -29.95 -20.08
N GLY A 611 22.91 -30.46 -21.30
CA GLY A 611 21.71 -31.11 -21.79
C GLY A 611 21.69 -32.56 -21.33
N TYR A 612 20.85 -32.87 -20.33
CA TYR A 612 20.45 -34.24 -20.06
C TYR A 612 19.48 -34.72 -21.14
N ALA A 613 19.75 -35.93 -21.63
CA ALA A 613 18.85 -36.69 -22.46
C ALA A 613 17.55 -36.97 -21.71
N SER A 614 16.45 -36.90 -22.45
CA SER A 614 15.11 -37.34 -22.07
C SER A 614 15.09 -38.70 -21.39
N THR A 615 14.64 -38.72 -20.13
CA THR A 615 13.69 -39.70 -19.58
C THR A 615 12.73 -38.97 -18.66
#